data_AF-A0A2J6TEI9-F1
#
_entry.id   AF-A0A2J6TEI9-F1
#
_cell.length_a   1.000
_cell.length_b   1.000
_cell.length_c   1.000
_cell.angle_alpha   90.00
_cell.angle_beta   90.00
_cell.angle_gamma   90.00
#
_symmetry.space_group_name_H-M   'P 1'
#
loop_
_entity.id
_entity.type
_entity.pdbx_description
1 polymer ?
#
loop_
_entity_poly.entity_id
_entity_poly.type
_entity_poly.pdbx_seq_one_letter_code
_entity_poly.pdbx_strand_id
1 'polypeptide(L)'
;MRLLETLPNGDFRLTKQSLDNAIPPYAILSHTWGDASQEVTFEDMDHGSGKNKAGYQKIRFCSEQASRDGLQYFWIDSCCIKKSSDSELSESINSMFRWYQRAEKCYVYLADVSTTKRKRGTEDVQDTWEQAFRESRWFTRGWTLQELVAPVSVQFFSLEGEPLGDKRLLEKELHEVTDIDVRALQGDPLPNFTVPDRMSWAKKRQTTRQEDKAYSLLGIFGVHMPPIYGEGEENSFRRLREAIRTASNDLPSNASPLDNVPRREVAHFVPRVEEQKVLNGWLQSRTPSQMIVLQGMGGSGKTQLALQCCQIARESGFIATFWINASSPVTVAQSYRSMSRIISPGIDVGNDEGEAISLVQIQMKKWTGRWLLVFDNYNNPNSFQQRPIRDYIPGQGGHVIFTSRHKDSSRLGLTMDLSRMTEDEGIRLLLHFIPGSKNSEASEVVALLGYLALAIDQAGAYIHSRLLSLSQFVSHYKKRKMRVLEEIPDEWEYHDLQDPDHMRRLSVFTTWDIVELVLAY
;
A
#
# COMPACT_ATOMS: atom_id res chain seq x y z
N MET A 1 16.27 14.43 13.39
CA MET A 1 16.20 13.80 14.75
C MET A 1 17.60 13.75 15.35
N ARG A 2 17.78 14.02 16.65
CA ARG A 2 19.07 13.89 17.36
C ARG A 2 19.08 12.65 18.24
N LEU A 3 20.20 11.93 18.30
CA LEU A 3 20.36 10.69 19.07
C LEU A 3 21.46 10.84 20.12
N LEU A 4 21.49 9.90 21.07
CA LEU A 4 22.65 9.62 21.90
C LEU A 4 23.46 8.49 21.26
N GLU A 5 24.78 8.66 21.25
CA GLU A 5 25.76 7.68 20.77
C GLU A 5 26.50 7.11 21.97
N THR A 6 26.46 5.78 22.14
CA THR A 6 27.29 5.08 23.11
C THR A 6 28.74 5.04 22.60
N LEU A 7 29.68 5.41 23.48
CA LEU A 7 31.11 5.44 23.21
C LEU A 7 31.77 4.14 23.67
N PRO A 8 32.96 3.78 23.15
CA PRO A 8 33.66 2.54 23.52
C PRO A 8 33.99 2.41 25.02
N ASN A 9 34.04 3.53 25.75
CA ASN A 9 34.29 3.56 27.19
C ASN A 9 33.02 3.40 28.04
N GLY A 10 31.84 3.22 27.42
CA GLY A 10 30.55 3.10 28.09
C GLY A 10 29.88 4.44 28.44
N ASP A 11 30.54 5.58 28.24
CA ASP A 11 29.87 6.89 28.27
C ASP A 11 29.02 7.08 27.00
N PHE A 12 28.20 8.14 26.97
CA PHE A 12 27.40 8.49 25.81
C PHE A 12 27.37 10.01 25.61
N ARG A 13 27.14 10.44 24.37
CA ARG A 13 27.07 11.85 23.98
C ARG A 13 25.96 12.12 22.97
N LEU A 14 25.50 13.36 22.90
CA LEU A 14 24.58 13.79 21.84
C LEU A 14 25.28 13.85 20.48
N THR A 15 24.57 13.44 19.43
CA THR A 15 25.02 13.63 18.05
C THR A 15 25.07 15.11 17.68
N LYS A 16 26.14 15.56 17.02
CA LYS A 16 26.41 16.98 16.73
C LYS A 16 25.44 17.62 15.72
N GLN A 17 24.73 16.84 14.90
CA GLN A 17 23.78 17.33 13.90
C GLN A 17 22.48 16.51 13.96
N SER A 18 21.37 17.14 13.56
CA SER A 18 20.14 16.42 13.25
C SER A 18 20.43 15.43 12.12
N LEU A 19 20.10 14.17 12.35
CA LEU A 19 20.14 13.12 11.33
C LEU A 19 18.83 13.23 10.55
N ASP A 20 18.93 13.67 9.29
CA ASP A 20 17.74 13.91 8.44
C ASP A 20 17.40 12.65 7.63
N ASN A 21 18.26 12.21 6.70
CA ASN A 21 17.95 11.14 5.74
C ASN A 21 18.68 9.80 5.99
N ALA A 22 19.58 9.73 6.96
CA ALA A 22 20.36 8.53 7.28
C ALA A 22 20.37 8.27 8.80
N ILE A 23 19.18 8.12 9.38
CA ILE A 23 19.05 7.75 10.80
C ILE A 23 19.52 6.29 10.94
N PRO A 24 20.61 6.02 11.69
CA PRO A 24 21.11 4.65 11.90
C PRO A 24 20.10 3.86 12.76
N PRO A 25 20.15 2.52 12.78
CA PRO A 25 19.38 1.73 13.73
C PRO A 25 19.57 2.23 15.17
N TYR A 26 18.46 2.40 15.90
CA TYR A 26 18.49 2.97 17.25
C TYR A 26 17.45 2.32 18.17
N ALA A 27 17.76 2.34 19.46
CA ALA A 27 16.78 2.06 20.51
C ALA A 27 16.06 3.34 20.95
N ILE A 28 14.86 3.23 21.50
CA ILE A 28 14.10 4.35 22.03
C ILE A 28 13.63 4.05 23.45
N LEU A 29 13.78 5.00 24.37
CA LEU A 29 13.34 4.86 25.76
C LEU A 29 11.96 5.48 25.96
N SER A 30 10.99 4.63 26.29
CA SER A 30 9.72 5.03 26.86
C SER A 30 9.81 5.02 28.39
N HIS A 31 9.40 6.11 29.03
CA HIS A 31 9.51 6.24 30.48
C HIS A 31 8.57 7.30 31.03
N THR A 32 8.51 7.42 32.36
CA THR A 32 7.77 8.49 33.02
C THR A 32 8.72 9.47 33.67
N TRP A 33 8.43 10.77 33.54
CA TRP A 33 9.27 11.82 34.09
C TRP A 33 9.15 11.88 35.62
N GLY A 34 10.28 11.96 36.31
CA GLY A 34 10.35 12.17 37.75
C GLY A 34 10.12 13.63 38.14
N ASP A 35 10.78 14.04 39.22
CA ASP A 35 10.87 15.46 39.59
C ASP A 35 11.59 16.25 38.48
N ALA A 36 10.99 17.36 38.03
CA ALA A 36 11.52 18.18 36.94
C ALA A 36 12.94 18.70 37.19
N SER A 37 13.33 18.93 38.44
CA SER A 37 14.69 19.34 38.81
C SER A 37 15.72 18.21 38.67
N GLN A 38 15.26 16.97 38.76
CA GLN A 38 16.06 15.75 38.66
C GLN A 38 16.02 15.15 37.26
N GLU A 39 15.28 15.75 36.33
CA GLU A 39 15.25 15.34 34.94
C GLU A 39 16.47 15.89 34.18
N VAL A 40 17.06 15.02 33.35
CA VAL A 40 18.20 15.39 32.51
C VAL A 40 17.67 15.97 31.21
N THR A 41 18.00 17.24 30.96
CA THR A 41 17.57 17.98 29.77
C THR A 41 18.59 17.91 28.65
N PHE A 42 18.27 18.54 27.52
CA PHE A 42 19.21 18.71 26.42
C PHE A 42 20.46 19.50 26.86
N GLU A 43 20.26 20.61 27.57
CA GLU A 43 21.33 21.49 28.05
C GLU A 43 22.25 20.76 29.04
N ASP A 44 21.69 19.87 29.86
CA ASP A 44 22.50 19.05 30.76
C ASP A 44 23.43 18.09 30.03
N MET A 45 22.97 17.54 28.91
CA MET A 45 23.76 16.65 28.07
C MET A 45 24.78 17.41 27.22
N ASP A 46 24.44 18.61 26.75
CA ASP A 46 25.32 19.48 25.98
C ASP A 46 26.47 20.05 26.83
N HIS A 47 26.17 20.46 28.08
CA HIS A 47 27.16 20.97 29.03
C HIS A 47 27.82 19.89 29.91
N GLY A 48 27.31 18.66 29.90
CA GLY A 48 27.80 17.57 30.74
C GLY A 48 27.45 17.66 32.23
N SER A 49 26.42 18.45 32.60
CA SER A 49 25.98 18.65 33.99
C SER A 49 24.97 17.61 34.52
N GLY A 50 24.47 16.72 33.65
CA GLY A 50 23.38 15.79 34.00
C GLY A 50 23.75 14.61 34.90
N LYS A 51 25.04 14.27 35.07
CA LYS A 51 25.49 13.01 35.71
C LYS A 51 25.03 12.84 37.17
N ASN A 52 24.77 13.94 37.87
CA ASN A 52 24.36 13.92 39.30
C ASN A 52 22.84 13.90 39.49
N LYS A 53 22.06 14.00 38.43
CA LYS A 53 20.60 14.01 38.50
C LYS A 53 20.05 12.58 38.55
N ALA A 54 19.00 12.34 39.34
CA ALA A 54 18.40 11.01 39.45
C ALA A 54 17.91 10.47 38.08
N GLY A 55 17.43 11.35 37.20
CA GLY A 55 17.02 11.02 35.83
C GLY A 55 18.16 10.51 34.94
N TYR A 56 19.42 10.59 35.35
CA TYR A 56 20.55 10.02 34.60
C TYR A 56 20.52 8.49 34.60
N GLN A 57 19.94 7.86 35.63
CA GLN A 57 19.88 6.39 35.76
C GLN A 57 19.16 5.72 34.59
N LYS A 58 18.01 6.25 34.17
CA LYS A 58 17.26 5.72 33.01
C LYS A 58 18.02 5.87 31.69
N ILE A 59 18.87 6.88 31.56
CA ILE A 59 19.73 7.09 30.39
C ILE A 59 20.83 6.03 30.34
N ARG A 60 21.48 5.78 31.48
CA ARG A 60 22.46 4.69 31.62
C ARG A 60 21.83 3.34 31.31
N PHE A 61 20.67 3.05 31.91
CA PHE A 61 19.92 1.83 31.64
C PHE A 61 19.67 1.65 30.13
N CYS A 62 19.16 2.68 29.45
CA CYS A 62 18.88 2.62 28.02
C CYS A 62 20.17 2.39 27.19
N SER A 63 21.26 3.07 27.52
CA SER A 63 22.57 2.90 26.88
C SER A 63 23.10 1.47 27.04
N GLU A 64 23.04 0.93 28.25
CA GLU A 64 23.49 -0.44 28.56
C GLU A 64 22.64 -1.49 27.85
N GLN A 65 21.31 -1.33 27.87
CA GLN A 65 20.40 -2.26 27.22
C GLN A 65 20.51 -2.20 25.70
N ALA A 66 20.62 -1.00 25.11
CA ALA A 66 20.88 -0.82 23.68
C ALA A 66 22.18 -1.52 23.26
N SER A 67 23.24 -1.38 24.07
CA SER A 67 24.52 -2.03 23.80
C SER A 67 24.44 -3.56 23.83
N ARG A 68 23.65 -4.13 24.75
CA ARG A 68 23.39 -5.59 24.80
C ARG A 68 22.66 -6.09 23.56
N ASP A 69 21.77 -5.27 23.01
CA ASP A 69 21.03 -5.57 21.79
C ASP A 69 21.77 -5.18 20.50
N GLY A 70 23.03 -4.75 20.60
CA GLY A 70 23.88 -4.41 19.45
C GLY A 70 23.58 -3.06 18.80
N LEU A 71 22.91 -2.15 19.51
CA LEU A 71 22.54 -0.82 19.05
C LEU A 71 23.48 0.24 19.64
N GLN A 72 24.24 0.92 18.78
CA GLN A 72 25.14 2.01 19.18
C GLN A 72 24.39 3.31 19.52
N TYR A 73 23.21 3.51 18.93
CA TYR A 73 22.45 4.74 19.06
C TYR A 73 21.15 4.50 19.82
N PHE A 74 20.75 5.50 20.61
CA PHE A 74 19.47 5.47 21.31
C PHE A 74 18.86 6.87 21.46
N TRP A 75 17.57 6.94 21.75
CA TRP A 75 16.82 8.19 21.86
C TRP A 75 15.99 8.26 23.13
N ILE A 76 15.96 9.46 23.73
CA ILE A 76 15.21 9.77 24.94
C ILE A 76 14.66 11.20 24.82
N ASP A 77 13.34 11.38 24.96
CA ASP A 77 12.65 12.67 24.79
C ASP A 77 13.12 13.74 25.79
N SER A 78 13.56 13.34 26.98
CA SER A 78 14.01 14.26 28.04
C SER A 78 15.19 15.12 27.57
N CYS A 79 16.17 14.51 26.90
CA CYS A 79 17.45 15.14 26.57
C CYS A 79 17.80 15.18 25.07
N CYS A 80 17.10 14.43 24.21
CA CYS A 80 17.34 14.48 22.76
C CYS A 80 16.57 15.62 22.06
N ILE A 81 15.57 16.21 22.74
CA ILE A 81 14.79 17.35 22.23
C ILE A 81 15.23 18.62 22.95
N LYS A 82 15.59 19.66 22.20
CA LYS A 82 15.82 21.00 22.75
C LYS A 82 14.48 21.70 22.95
N LYS A 83 13.87 21.45 24.11
CA LYS A 83 12.54 21.97 24.47
C LYS A 83 12.48 23.49 24.56
N SER A 84 13.62 24.17 24.68
CA SER A 84 13.71 25.63 24.64
C SER A 84 13.56 26.22 23.22
N SER A 85 13.53 25.39 22.18
CA SER A 85 13.33 25.79 20.79
C SER A 85 11.91 25.41 20.37
N ASP A 86 11.03 26.41 20.22
CA ASP A 86 9.63 26.19 19.84
C ASP A 86 9.50 25.45 18.49
N SER A 87 10.38 25.76 17.54
CA SER A 87 10.42 25.08 16.24
C SER A 87 10.74 23.59 16.38
N GLU A 88 11.78 23.26 17.18
CA GLU A 88 12.17 21.87 17.39
C GLU A 88 11.13 21.11 18.22
N LEU A 89 10.54 21.77 19.23
CA LEU A 89 9.49 21.20 20.05
C LEU A 89 8.25 20.86 19.20
N SER A 90 7.83 21.78 18.33
CA SER A 90 6.72 21.57 17.39
C SER A 90 6.98 20.43 16.41
N GLU A 91 8.19 20.39 15.82
CA GLU A 91 8.60 19.29 14.94
C GLU A 91 8.61 17.95 15.67
N SER A 92 9.11 17.93 16.91
CA SER A 92 9.19 16.74 17.74
C SER A 92 7.80 16.19 18.09
N ILE A 93 6.88 17.05 18.51
CA ILE A 93 5.48 16.69 18.79
C ILE A 93 4.83 16.03 17.57
N ASN A 94 5.08 16.56 16.37
CA ASN A 94 4.53 16.03 15.12
C ASN A 94 5.27 14.79 14.58
N SER A 95 6.43 14.45 15.13
CA SER A 95 7.29 13.36 14.62
C SER A 95 7.45 12.20 15.60
N MET A 96 7.10 12.37 16.87
CA MET A 96 7.31 11.40 17.95
C MET A 96 6.79 10.00 17.59
N PHE A 97 5.55 9.89 17.09
CA PHE A 97 5.00 8.61 16.65
C PHE A 97 5.89 7.89 15.63
N ARG A 98 6.38 8.62 14.61
CA ARG A 98 7.24 8.05 13.57
C ARG A 98 8.60 7.65 14.12
N TRP A 99 9.12 8.37 15.12
CA TRP A 99 10.36 8.02 15.80
C TRP A 99 10.20 6.75 16.65
N TYR A 100 9.07 6.56 17.32
CA TYR A 100 8.77 5.30 17.99
C TYR A 100 8.53 4.15 17.01
N GLN A 101 7.82 4.40 15.92
CA GLN A 101 7.55 3.40 14.87
C GLN A 101 8.81 2.87 14.19
N ARG A 102 9.82 3.73 13.99
CA ARG A 102 11.08 3.38 13.30
C ARG A 102 12.18 2.87 14.21
N ALA A 103 11.99 2.90 15.53
CA ALA A 103 12.98 2.36 16.46
C ALA A 103 13.05 0.83 16.34
N GLU A 104 14.25 0.26 16.36
CA GLU A 104 14.43 -1.20 16.34
C GLU A 104 13.94 -1.84 17.65
N LYS A 105 14.15 -1.12 18.76
CA LYS A 105 13.75 -1.54 20.10
C LYS A 105 13.16 -0.36 20.87
N CYS A 106 11.98 -0.53 21.44
CA CYS A 106 11.43 0.37 22.46
C CYS A 106 11.59 -0.28 23.84
N TYR A 107 12.34 0.37 24.73
CA TYR A 107 12.49 -0.06 26.11
C TYR A 107 11.58 0.78 27.00
N VAL A 108 10.64 0.13 27.67
CA VAL A 108 9.76 0.75 28.66
C VAL A 108 10.38 0.56 30.03
N TYR A 109 10.86 1.65 30.62
CA TYR A 109 11.47 1.64 31.96
C TYR A 109 10.45 2.08 33.01
N LEU A 110 10.02 1.14 33.86
CA LEU A 110 8.98 1.35 34.87
C LEU A 110 9.60 1.64 36.24
N ALA A 111 9.84 2.92 36.52
CA ALA A 111 10.47 3.37 37.77
C ALA A 111 9.65 3.08 39.05
N ASP A 112 8.38 2.68 38.93
CA ASP A 112 7.47 2.35 40.03
C ASP A 112 7.19 0.85 40.17
N VAL A 113 7.78 0.01 39.32
CA VAL A 113 7.64 -1.46 39.36
C VAL A 113 8.96 -2.05 39.82
N SER A 114 8.93 -2.86 40.88
CA SER A 114 10.11 -3.49 41.46
C SER A 114 9.92 -5.00 41.53
N THR A 115 10.92 -5.77 41.09
CA THR A 115 10.92 -7.24 41.20
C THR A 115 11.46 -7.72 42.54
N THR A 116 12.02 -6.82 43.35
CA THR A 116 12.71 -7.15 44.61
C THR A 116 11.86 -6.92 45.86
N LYS A 117 10.75 -6.16 45.76
CA LYS A 117 9.85 -5.89 46.89
C LYS A 117 8.95 -7.10 47.20
N ARG A 118 9.32 -7.88 48.21
CA ARG A 118 8.45 -8.91 48.81
C ARG A 118 7.29 -8.27 49.59
N LYS A 119 6.04 -8.65 49.31
CA LYS A 119 4.97 -8.54 50.31
C LYS A 119 5.30 -9.49 51.46
N ARG A 120 5.32 -8.98 52.69
CA ARG A 120 5.58 -9.79 53.89
C ARG A 120 4.37 -10.72 54.10
N GLY A 121 4.46 -11.98 53.65
CA GLY A 121 3.45 -13.01 53.97
C GLY A 121 2.88 -13.86 52.80
N THR A 122 3.34 -13.73 51.56
CA THR A 122 2.90 -14.59 50.45
C THR A 122 4.09 -15.33 49.83
N GLU A 123 4.02 -16.66 49.79
CA GLU A 123 5.08 -17.56 49.30
C GLU A 123 5.19 -17.61 47.76
N ASP A 124 4.28 -16.95 47.04
CA ASP A 124 4.29 -16.95 45.57
C ASP A 124 5.08 -15.77 45.01
N VAL A 125 6.20 -16.05 44.35
CA VAL A 125 7.12 -15.05 43.76
C VAL A 125 6.51 -14.41 42.50
N GLN A 126 5.61 -15.14 41.82
CA GLN A 126 5.02 -14.74 40.53
C GLN A 126 4.04 -13.56 40.65
N ASP A 127 3.24 -13.49 41.73
CA ASP A 127 2.20 -12.45 41.93
C ASP A 127 2.74 -11.06 42.34
N THR A 128 4.05 -10.88 42.52
CA THR A 128 4.58 -9.71 43.25
C THR A 128 4.74 -8.45 42.39
N TRP A 129 5.18 -8.58 41.14
CA TRP A 129 5.41 -7.42 40.27
C TRP A 129 4.25 -7.15 39.30
N GLU A 130 3.44 -8.16 38.96
CA GLU A 130 2.32 -8.03 38.02
C GLU A 130 1.28 -7.00 38.48
N GLN A 131 0.96 -6.99 39.78
CA GLN A 131 0.07 -5.98 40.34
C GLN A 131 0.67 -4.57 40.23
N ALA A 132 1.96 -4.42 40.57
CA ALA A 132 2.65 -3.14 40.45
C ALA A 132 2.74 -2.67 38.99
N PHE A 133 2.92 -3.62 38.05
CA PHE A 133 2.85 -3.35 36.61
C PHE A 133 1.49 -2.79 36.24
N ARG A 134 0.39 -3.48 36.59
CA ARG A 134 -0.98 -3.03 36.29
C ARG A 134 -1.31 -1.66 36.89
N GLU A 135 -0.72 -1.34 38.04
CA GLU A 135 -0.87 -0.05 38.74
C GLU A 135 0.14 1.02 38.30
N SER A 136 1.09 0.68 37.41
CA SER A 136 2.15 1.59 37.02
C SER A 136 1.59 2.87 36.42
N ARG A 137 2.12 4.00 36.88
CA ARG A 137 1.78 5.33 36.38
C ARG A 137 2.12 5.49 34.90
N TRP A 138 2.95 4.62 34.33
CA TRP A 138 3.25 4.63 32.89
C TRP A 138 1.99 4.48 32.04
N PHE A 139 1.03 3.65 32.46
CA PHE A 139 -0.22 3.43 31.74
C PHE A 139 -1.17 4.63 31.79
N THR A 140 -0.97 5.56 32.72
CA THR A 140 -1.81 6.75 32.88
C THR A 140 -1.24 7.98 32.19
N ARG A 141 -0.01 7.95 31.65
CA ARG A 141 0.56 9.10 30.94
C ARG A 141 0.03 9.20 29.51
N GLY A 142 -0.23 10.42 29.03
CA GLY A 142 -0.74 10.65 27.67
C GLY A 142 0.22 10.14 26.59
N TRP A 143 1.47 10.61 26.60
CA TRP A 143 2.45 10.31 25.56
C TRP A 143 2.80 8.83 25.43
N THR A 144 2.83 8.07 26.53
CA THR A 144 3.13 6.62 26.53
C THR A 144 2.14 5.81 25.68
N LEU A 145 1.01 6.39 25.29
CA LEU A 145 0.08 5.79 24.33
C LEU A 145 0.76 5.53 22.98
N GLN A 146 1.40 6.55 22.41
CA GLN A 146 2.10 6.40 21.14
C GLN A 146 3.34 5.50 21.30
N GLU A 147 3.97 5.54 22.48
CA GLU A 147 5.17 4.75 22.79
C GLU A 147 4.86 3.25 22.91
N LEU A 148 3.61 2.90 23.23
CA LEU A 148 3.10 1.52 23.23
C LEU A 148 2.69 1.05 21.83
N VAL A 149 1.91 1.89 21.15
CA VAL A 149 1.20 1.53 19.92
C VAL A 149 2.09 1.60 18.68
N ALA A 150 2.98 2.60 18.60
CA ALA A 150 3.76 2.85 17.39
C ALA A 150 4.90 1.82 17.14
N PRO A 151 5.71 1.42 18.13
CA PRO A 151 6.83 0.50 17.87
C PRO A 151 6.38 -0.93 17.58
N VAL A 152 7.13 -1.61 16.72
CA VAL A 152 6.95 -3.05 16.47
C VAL A 152 7.42 -3.88 17.66
N SER A 153 8.55 -3.52 18.28
CA SER A 153 9.15 -4.21 19.43
C SER A 153 9.10 -3.32 20.68
N VAL A 154 8.38 -3.74 21.73
CA VAL A 154 8.35 -3.07 23.04
C VAL A 154 8.70 -4.09 24.13
N GLN A 155 9.68 -3.77 24.95
CA GLN A 155 10.15 -4.59 26.08
C GLN A 155 10.03 -3.80 27.37
N PHE A 156 9.46 -4.42 28.40
CA PHE A 156 9.20 -3.80 29.70
C PHE A 156 10.26 -4.19 30.71
N PHE A 157 10.73 -3.21 31.48
CA PHE A 157 11.77 -3.37 32.48
C PHE A 157 11.37 -2.73 33.81
N SER A 158 11.77 -3.35 34.90
CA SER A 158 11.56 -2.83 36.26
C SER A 158 12.49 -1.65 36.58
N LEU A 159 12.29 -1.05 37.76
CA LEU A 159 13.19 -0.05 38.35
C LEU A 159 14.64 -0.56 38.49
N GLU A 160 14.82 -1.86 38.67
CA GLU A 160 16.15 -2.49 38.75
C GLU A 160 16.77 -2.76 37.37
N GLY A 161 16.00 -2.58 36.29
CA GLY A 161 16.43 -2.91 34.92
C GLY A 161 16.23 -4.38 34.56
N GLU A 162 15.45 -5.14 35.34
CA GLU A 162 15.14 -6.54 35.06
C GLU A 162 13.99 -6.66 34.04
N PRO A 163 14.04 -7.61 33.10
CA PRO A 163 13.00 -7.79 32.11
C PRO A 163 11.71 -8.33 32.74
N LEU A 164 10.59 -7.68 32.44
CA LEU A 164 9.25 -8.06 32.89
C LEU A 164 8.46 -8.83 31.82
N GLY A 165 8.80 -8.59 30.55
CA GLY A 165 8.13 -9.19 29.40
C GLY A 165 8.18 -8.27 28.19
N ASP A 166 7.66 -8.76 27.06
CA ASP A 166 7.48 -7.95 25.86
C ASP A 166 5.99 -7.71 25.59
N LYS A 167 5.71 -6.85 24.60
CA LYS A 167 4.34 -6.49 24.20
C LYS A 167 3.45 -7.70 23.87
N ARG A 168 4.02 -8.79 23.35
CA ARG A 168 3.28 -9.99 22.96
C ARG A 168 2.99 -10.85 24.20
N LEU A 169 3.98 -11.04 25.06
CA LEU A 169 3.84 -11.79 26.30
C LEU A 169 2.83 -11.15 27.26
N LEU A 170 2.76 -9.82 27.28
CA LEU A 170 1.91 -9.04 28.18
C LEU A 170 0.63 -8.51 27.50
N GLU A 171 0.24 -9.02 26.33
CA GLU A 171 -0.84 -8.43 25.53
C GLU A 171 -2.19 -8.39 26.27
N LYS A 172 -2.44 -9.39 27.12
CA LYS A 172 -3.66 -9.48 27.92
C LYS A 172 -3.68 -8.41 29.01
N GLU A 173 -2.59 -8.31 29.78
CA GLU A 173 -2.39 -7.31 30.83
C GLU A 173 -2.51 -5.90 30.23
N LEU A 174 -1.86 -5.67 29.08
CA LEU A 174 -1.88 -4.40 28.36
C LEU A 174 -3.29 -4.03 27.88
N HIS A 175 -4.02 -4.98 27.29
CA HIS A 175 -5.42 -4.77 26.89
C HIS A 175 -6.29 -4.39 28.09
N GLU A 176 -6.21 -5.15 29.18
CA GLU A 176 -7.02 -4.94 30.38
C GLU A 176 -6.73 -3.58 31.07
N VAL A 177 -5.48 -3.15 31.08
CA VAL A 177 -5.10 -1.88 31.73
C VAL A 177 -5.38 -0.66 30.85
N THR A 178 -5.20 -0.77 29.53
CA THR A 178 -5.26 0.38 28.61
C THR A 178 -6.52 0.50 27.78
N ASP A 179 -7.37 -0.53 27.75
CA ASP A 179 -8.51 -0.68 26.84
C ASP A 179 -8.14 -0.66 25.34
N ILE A 180 -6.86 -0.85 25.00
CA ILE A 180 -6.41 -0.90 23.60
C ILE A 180 -6.68 -2.30 23.05
N ASP A 181 -7.37 -2.40 21.91
CA ASP A 181 -7.65 -3.67 21.24
C ASP A 181 -6.35 -4.47 21.03
N VAL A 182 -6.37 -5.76 21.36
CA VAL A 182 -5.21 -6.66 21.21
C VAL A 182 -4.66 -6.61 19.79
N ARG A 183 -5.53 -6.47 18.77
CA ARG A 183 -5.11 -6.30 17.38
C ARG A 183 -4.22 -5.08 17.17
N ALA A 184 -4.54 -3.95 17.82
CA ALA A 184 -3.71 -2.75 17.75
C ALA A 184 -2.36 -2.97 18.44
N LEU A 185 -2.33 -3.68 19.57
CA LEU A 185 -1.08 -4.05 20.26
C LEU A 185 -0.21 -4.98 19.39
N GLN A 186 -0.82 -5.89 18.63
CA GLN A 186 -0.18 -6.79 17.68
C GLN A 186 0.30 -6.10 16.39
N GLY A 187 -0.08 -4.84 16.16
CA GLY A 187 0.38 -4.02 15.04
C GLY A 187 -0.59 -3.94 13.85
N ASP A 188 -1.88 -4.24 14.04
CA ASP A 188 -2.87 -3.96 13.01
C ASP A 188 -2.85 -2.48 12.61
N PRO A 189 -2.99 -2.16 11.31
CA PRO A 189 -3.05 -0.78 10.85
C PRO A 189 -4.10 0.04 11.61
N LEU A 190 -3.69 1.17 12.17
CA LEU A 190 -4.57 2.06 12.95
C LEU A 190 -5.85 2.52 12.23
N PRO A 191 -5.88 2.69 10.89
CA PRO A 191 -7.12 2.96 10.16
C PRO A 191 -8.19 1.87 10.26
N ASN A 192 -7.85 0.65 10.66
CA ASN A 192 -8.82 -0.43 10.88
C ASN A 192 -9.67 -0.22 12.16
N PHE A 193 -9.27 0.71 13.02
CA PHE A 193 -9.97 1.06 14.26
C PHE A 193 -10.75 2.35 14.06
N THR A 194 -11.98 2.40 14.56
CA THR A 194 -12.85 3.55 14.37
C THR A 194 -12.27 4.78 15.07
N VAL A 195 -12.68 5.97 14.63
CA VAL A 195 -12.28 7.22 15.30
C VAL A 195 -12.67 7.20 16.80
N PRO A 196 -13.89 6.79 17.19
CA PRO A 196 -14.24 6.60 18.60
C PRO A 196 -13.32 5.65 19.36
N ASP A 197 -12.96 4.49 18.78
CA ASP A 197 -12.08 3.52 19.45
C ASP A 197 -10.72 4.15 19.75
N ARG A 198 -10.08 4.75 18.75
CA ARG A 198 -8.77 5.40 18.91
C ARG A 198 -8.81 6.59 19.87
N MET A 199 -9.90 7.36 19.87
CA MET A 199 -10.12 8.44 20.85
C MET A 199 -10.23 7.88 22.27
N SER A 200 -10.87 6.72 22.44
CA SER A 200 -11.09 6.11 23.75
C SER A 200 -9.79 5.71 24.45
N TRP A 201 -8.74 5.36 23.71
CA TRP A 201 -7.43 4.96 24.25
C TRP A 201 -6.72 6.06 25.05
N ALA A 202 -7.11 7.33 24.86
CA ALA A 202 -6.60 8.46 25.64
C ALA A 202 -7.49 8.85 26.83
N LYS A 203 -8.66 8.23 26.99
CA LYS A 203 -9.68 8.67 27.97
C LYS A 203 -9.18 8.60 29.42
N LYS A 204 -8.52 7.48 29.78
CA LYS A 204 -7.96 7.23 31.12
C LYS A 204 -6.59 7.91 31.34
N ARG A 205 -6.04 8.58 30.32
CA ARG A 205 -4.69 9.16 30.35
C ARG A 205 -4.68 10.62 30.79
N GLN A 206 -3.57 11.01 31.42
CA GLN A 206 -3.30 12.31 32.03
C GLN A 206 -2.01 12.91 31.46
N THR A 207 -1.98 14.23 31.37
CA THR A 207 -0.85 14.99 30.85
C THR A 207 -0.53 16.18 31.74
N THR A 208 0.73 16.64 31.71
CA THR A 208 1.15 17.80 32.51
C THR A 208 0.60 19.10 31.91
N ARG A 209 0.65 19.24 30.59
CA ARG A 209 -0.10 20.26 29.84
C ARG A 209 -1.40 19.62 29.36
N GLN A 210 -2.52 20.25 29.63
CA GLN A 210 -3.84 19.71 29.27
C GLN A 210 -3.98 19.47 27.75
N GLU A 211 -3.34 20.31 26.92
CA GLU A 211 -3.35 20.22 25.47
C GLU A 211 -2.61 18.98 24.93
N ASP A 212 -1.60 18.49 25.68
CA ASP A 212 -0.84 17.30 25.29
C ASP A 212 -1.73 16.05 25.23
N LYS A 213 -2.90 16.05 25.88
CA LYS A 213 -3.84 14.94 25.77
C LYS A 213 -4.33 14.79 24.33
N ALA A 214 -4.59 15.90 23.62
CA ALA A 214 -4.88 15.90 22.19
C ALA A 214 -3.61 15.64 21.36
N TYR A 215 -2.47 16.25 21.71
CA TYR A 215 -1.24 16.09 20.91
C TYR A 215 -0.66 14.67 20.96
N SER A 216 -0.89 13.94 22.06
CA SER A 216 -0.58 12.52 22.19
C SER A 216 -1.42 11.61 21.29
N LEU A 217 -2.37 12.14 20.53
CA LEU A 217 -3.16 11.39 19.54
C LEU A 217 -2.76 11.66 18.08
N LEU A 218 -1.89 12.65 17.80
CA LEU A 218 -1.59 13.07 16.42
C LEU A 218 -1.11 11.93 15.53
N GLY A 219 -0.12 11.16 16.00
CA GLY A 219 0.40 10.02 15.25
C GLY A 219 -0.57 8.85 15.12
N ILE A 220 -1.45 8.66 16.10
CA ILE A 220 -2.49 7.62 16.06
C ILE A 220 -3.51 7.90 14.95
N PHE A 221 -3.77 9.18 14.70
CA PHE A 221 -4.65 9.62 13.62
C PHE A 221 -3.91 9.96 12.32
N GLY A 222 -2.57 9.96 12.32
CA GLY A 222 -1.78 10.34 11.16
C GLY A 222 -1.98 11.81 10.75
N VAL A 223 -2.25 12.68 11.71
CA VAL A 223 -2.50 14.11 11.47
C VAL A 223 -1.37 14.98 12.01
N HIS A 224 -1.27 16.19 11.48
CA HIS A 224 -0.30 17.19 11.92
C HIS A 224 -1.02 18.46 12.33
N MET A 225 -0.62 19.04 13.46
CA MET A 225 -1.08 20.36 13.88
C MET A 225 0.00 21.06 14.71
N PRO A 226 0.17 22.39 14.58
CA PRO A 226 1.05 23.15 15.46
C PRO A 226 0.55 23.10 16.91
N PRO A 227 1.42 22.81 17.91
CA PRO A 227 1.05 22.92 19.31
C PRO A 227 0.81 24.39 19.69
N ILE A 228 -0.25 24.66 20.43
CA ILE A 228 -0.60 25.98 20.98
C ILE A 228 -0.90 25.80 22.46
N TYR A 229 0.13 25.90 23.30
CA TYR A 229 -0.04 25.82 24.74
C TYR A 229 -0.76 27.05 25.28
N GLY A 230 -1.77 26.84 26.12
CA GLY A 230 -2.66 27.88 26.63
C GLY A 230 -4.01 27.97 25.90
N GLU A 231 -4.21 27.20 24.81
CA GLU A 231 -5.52 27.14 24.14
C GLU A 231 -6.57 26.37 24.95
N GLY A 232 -6.14 25.52 25.89
CA GLY A 232 -7.02 24.68 26.70
C GLY A 232 -7.34 23.33 26.07
N GLU A 233 -7.68 22.34 26.90
CA GLU A 233 -7.97 20.97 26.46
C GLU A 233 -9.08 20.94 25.38
N GLU A 234 -10.19 21.64 25.62
CA GLU A 234 -11.34 21.63 24.71
C GLU A 234 -10.99 22.13 23.30
N ASN A 235 -10.23 23.24 23.20
CA ASN A 235 -9.81 23.79 21.92
C ASN A 235 -8.80 22.89 21.21
N SER A 236 -7.84 22.32 21.95
CA SER A 236 -6.88 21.37 21.37
C SER A 236 -7.59 20.13 20.79
N PHE A 237 -8.61 19.59 21.48
CA PHE A 237 -9.45 18.50 20.97
C PHE A 237 -10.37 18.92 19.83
N ARG A 238 -10.87 20.16 19.82
CA ARG A 238 -11.63 20.71 18.68
C ARG A 238 -10.76 20.74 17.43
N ARG A 239 -9.53 21.26 17.52
CA ARG A 239 -8.56 21.29 16.42
C ARG A 239 -8.11 19.89 16.01
N LEU A 240 -7.90 18.98 16.96
CA LEU A 240 -7.61 17.58 16.65
C LEU A 240 -8.74 16.95 15.83
N ARG A 241 -10.01 17.13 16.26
CA ARG A 241 -11.17 16.61 15.53
C ARG A 241 -11.30 17.25 14.15
N GLU A 242 -11.00 18.54 14.02
CA GLU A 242 -10.95 19.23 12.73
C GLU A 242 -9.85 18.66 11.85
N ALA A 243 -8.62 18.51 12.36
CA ALA A 243 -7.52 17.89 11.62
C ALA A 243 -7.83 16.45 11.22
N ILE A 244 -8.51 15.67 12.07
CA ILE A 244 -8.98 14.32 11.73
C ILE A 244 -10.05 14.37 10.64
N ARG A 245 -11.00 15.30 10.72
CA ARG A 245 -12.02 15.48 9.67
C ARG A 245 -11.38 15.91 8.36
N THR A 246 -10.47 16.89 8.39
CA THR A 246 -9.72 17.33 7.22
C THR A 246 -8.88 16.20 6.66
N ALA A 247 -8.16 15.44 7.48
CA ALA A 247 -7.44 14.24 7.03
C ALA A 247 -8.37 13.11 6.56
N SER A 248 -9.59 13.03 7.07
CA SER A 248 -10.64 12.12 6.60
C SER A 248 -11.33 12.62 5.34
N ASN A 249 -11.25 13.93 5.05
CA ASN A 249 -11.72 14.59 3.83
C ASN A 249 -10.59 14.69 2.77
N ASP A 250 -9.32 14.64 3.18
CA ASP A 250 -8.09 14.53 2.39
C ASP A 250 -7.73 13.05 2.12
N LEU A 251 -8.24 12.13 2.94
CA LEU A 251 -8.69 10.84 2.43
C LEU A 251 -9.92 11.15 1.58
N PRO A 252 -10.00 10.73 0.32
CA PRO A 252 -11.19 10.93 -0.46
C PRO A 252 -12.32 10.05 0.10
N SER A 253 -12.97 10.46 1.19
CA SER A 253 -14.11 9.74 1.78
C SER A 253 -15.41 10.03 1.04
N ASN A 254 -15.34 10.59 -0.16
CA ASN A 254 -16.40 10.65 -1.18
C ASN A 254 -15.88 11.04 -2.57
N ALA A 255 -14.57 10.95 -2.84
CA ALA A 255 -14.07 11.00 -4.22
C ALA A 255 -13.72 9.59 -4.65
N SER A 256 -14.04 9.27 -5.91
CA SER A 256 -13.67 8.01 -6.53
C SER A 256 -12.18 7.69 -6.29
N PRO A 257 -11.79 6.41 -6.17
CA PRO A 257 -10.39 6.01 -6.10
C PRO A 257 -9.54 6.77 -7.12
N LEU A 258 -8.33 7.19 -6.75
CA LEU A 258 -7.46 7.91 -7.67
C LEU A 258 -7.23 7.05 -8.91
N ASP A 259 -7.68 7.52 -10.07
CA ASP A 259 -7.59 6.73 -11.28
C ASP A 259 -7.48 7.56 -12.55
N ASN A 260 -6.82 6.98 -13.54
CA ASN A 260 -6.80 7.42 -14.93
C ASN A 260 -7.27 6.29 -15.87
N VAL A 261 -8.08 5.37 -15.35
CA VAL A 261 -8.47 4.18 -16.10
C VAL A 261 -9.40 4.60 -17.24
N PRO A 262 -9.18 4.12 -18.47
CA PRO A 262 -10.04 4.44 -19.59
C PRO A 262 -11.51 4.09 -19.29
N ARG A 263 -12.40 5.09 -19.40
CA ARG A 263 -13.85 4.87 -19.36
C ARG A 263 -14.33 4.37 -20.72
N ARG A 264 -13.96 3.13 -21.06
CA ARG A 264 -14.45 2.44 -22.26
C ARG A 264 -15.50 1.43 -21.81
N GLU A 265 -16.76 1.78 -21.97
CA GLU A 265 -17.85 0.81 -21.84
C GLU A 265 -17.93 0.00 -23.12
N VAL A 266 -17.69 -1.31 -23.02
CA VAL A 266 -18.10 -2.23 -24.08
C VAL A 266 -19.59 -2.43 -23.90
N ALA A 267 -20.36 -2.29 -24.98
CA ALA A 267 -21.82 -2.42 -24.92
C ALA A 267 -22.23 -3.72 -24.20
N HIS A 268 -21.52 -4.82 -24.46
CA HIS A 268 -21.77 -6.11 -23.83
C HIS A 268 -20.48 -6.83 -23.50
N PHE A 269 -20.27 -7.09 -22.22
CA PHE A 269 -19.13 -7.83 -21.72
C PHE A 269 -19.57 -9.25 -21.31
N VAL A 270 -18.92 -10.27 -21.88
CA VAL A 270 -19.13 -11.67 -21.46
C VAL A 270 -18.04 -12.09 -20.47
N PRO A 271 -18.42 -12.44 -19.23
CA PRO A 271 -17.45 -12.82 -18.20
C PRO A 271 -16.76 -14.14 -18.50
N ARG A 272 -15.43 -14.12 -18.39
CA ARG A 272 -14.54 -15.28 -18.43
C ARG A 272 -14.39 -15.87 -17.03
N VAL A 273 -15.29 -16.79 -16.67
CA VAL A 273 -15.57 -17.13 -15.27
C VAL A 273 -14.34 -17.68 -14.56
N GLU A 274 -13.58 -18.58 -15.19
CA GLU A 274 -12.41 -19.21 -14.57
C GLU A 274 -11.26 -18.20 -14.42
N GLU A 275 -10.98 -17.41 -15.45
CA GLU A 275 -9.94 -16.38 -15.40
C GLU A 275 -10.28 -15.27 -14.40
N GLN A 276 -11.54 -14.85 -14.33
CA GLN A 276 -12.01 -13.91 -13.31
C GLN A 276 -11.86 -14.47 -11.90
N LYS A 277 -12.16 -15.76 -11.68
CA LYS A 277 -12.00 -16.41 -10.38
C LYS A 277 -10.54 -16.37 -9.92
N VAL A 278 -9.61 -16.66 -10.83
CA VAL A 278 -8.17 -16.55 -10.56
C VAL A 278 -7.77 -15.11 -10.25
N LEU A 279 -8.22 -14.14 -11.06
CA LEU A 279 -7.92 -12.72 -10.86
C LEU A 279 -8.51 -12.16 -9.56
N ASN A 280 -9.70 -12.58 -9.18
CA ASN A 280 -10.34 -12.18 -7.93
C ASN A 280 -9.58 -12.72 -6.73
N GLY A 281 -9.19 -13.99 -6.74
CA GLY A 281 -8.33 -14.57 -5.70
C GLY A 281 -6.98 -13.85 -5.60
N TRP A 282 -6.40 -13.49 -6.75
CA TRP A 282 -5.16 -12.71 -6.83
C TRP A 282 -5.32 -11.29 -6.25
N LEU A 283 -6.36 -10.55 -6.62
CA LEU A 283 -6.67 -9.21 -6.08
C LEU A 283 -6.95 -9.22 -4.56
N GLN A 284 -7.46 -10.33 -4.03
CA GLN A 284 -7.70 -10.50 -2.59
C GLN A 284 -6.44 -10.87 -1.80
N SER A 285 -5.41 -11.37 -2.48
CA SER A 285 -4.15 -11.77 -1.85
C SER A 285 -3.42 -10.58 -1.21
N ARG A 286 -2.79 -10.82 -0.06
CA ARG A 286 -2.04 -9.80 0.72
C ARG A 286 -0.53 -9.93 0.62
N THR A 287 -0.02 -10.79 -0.27
CA THR A 287 1.45 -10.87 -0.44
C THR A 287 1.96 -9.60 -1.11
N PRO A 288 3.08 -9.02 -0.67
CA PRO A 288 3.64 -7.83 -1.29
C PRO A 288 4.00 -8.06 -2.77
N SER A 289 3.71 -7.06 -3.61
CA SER A 289 4.27 -6.93 -4.96
C SER A 289 3.96 -8.09 -5.91
N GLN A 290 2.67 -8.32 -6.15
CA GLN A 290 2.23 -9.34 -7.09
C GLN A 290 2.17 -8.82 -8.52
N MET A 291 2.75 -9.58 -9.45
CA MET A 291 2.67 -9.31 -10.89
C MET A 291 1.93 -10.46 -11.58
N ILE A 292 0.93 -10.12 -12.39
CA ILE A 292 0.27 -11.04 -13.32
C ILE A 292 0.37 -10.54 -14.75
N VAL A 293 0.59 -11.45 -15.69
CA VAL A 293 0.72 -11.18 -17.12
C VAL A 293 -0.46 -11.84 -17.82
N LEU A 294 -1.38 -11.01 -18.30
CA LEU A 294 -2.43 -11.40 -19.22
C LEU A 294 -1.78 -11.53 -20.61
N GLN A 295 -1.51 -12.76 -21.02
CA GLN A 295 -0.85 -13.06 -22.29
C GLN A 295 -1.87 -13.62 -23.29
N GLY A 296 -1.74 -13.26 -24.56
CA GLY A 296 -2.61 -13.79 -25.61
C GLY A 296 -2.56 -12.93 -26.86
N MET A 297 -3.15 -13.39 -27.96
CA MET A 297 -3.11 -12.67 -29.25
C MET A 297 -3.91 -11.36 -29.26
N GLY A 298 -3.74 -10.54 -30.30
CA GLY A 298 -4.59 -9.36 -30.51
C GLY A 298 -6.08 -9.72 -30.54
N GLY A 299 -6.93 -8.88 -29.93
CA GLY A 299 -8.38 -9.12 -29.90
C GLY A 299 -8.87 -10.18 -28.91
N SER A 300 -7.99 -10.76 -28.09
CA SER A 300 -8.36 -11.84 -27.16
C SER A 300 -9.04 -11.38 -25.87
N GLY A 301 -9.28 -10.07 -25.68
CA GLY A 301 -9.98 -9.55 -24.50
C GLY A 301 -9.11 -9.22 -23.28
N LYS A 302 -7.77 -9.32 -23.35
CA LYS A 302 -6.85 -8.97 -22.25
C LYS A 302 -7.13 -7.61 -21.62
N THR A 303 -7.23 -6.58 -22.47
CA THR A 303 -7.50 -5.19 -22.05
C THR A 303 -8.85 -5.09 -21.35
N GLN A 304 -9.87 -5.82 -21.81
CA GLN A 304 -11.20 -5.82 -21.18
C GLN A 304 -11.19 -6.50 -19.81
N LEU A 305 -10.48 -7.62 -19.69
CA LEU A 305 -10.32 -8.29 -18.42
C LEU A 305 -9.53 -7.44 -17.40
N ALA A 306 -8.50 -6.72 -17.85
CA ALA A 306 -7.77 -5.78 -17.02
C ALA A 306 -8.65 -4.60 -16.55
N LEU A 307 -9.52 -4.07 -17.42
CA LEU A 307 -10.49 -3.02 -17.06
C LEU A 307 -11.47 -3.51 -15.98
N GLN A 308 -11.91 -4.76 -16.05
CA GLN A 308 -12.74 -5.34 -14.98
C GLN A 308 -12.00 -5.46 -13.66
N CYS A 309 -10.74 -5.88 -13.68
CA CYS A 309 -9.91 -5.87 -12.47
C CYS A 309 -9.81 -4.47 -11.86
N CYS A 310 -9.69 -3.43 -12.69
CA CYS A 310 -9.72 -2.05 -12.21
C CYS A 310 -11.04 -1.72 -11.52
N GLN A 311 -12.19 -2.12 -12.09
CA GLN A 311 -13.49 -1.90 -11.46
C GLN A 311 -13.60 -2.63 -10.11
N ILE A 312 -13.25 -3.90 -10.07
CA ILE A 312 -13.28 -4.71 -8.85
C ILE A 312 -12.34 -4.14 -7.79
N ALA A 313 -11.14 -3.69 -8.17
CA ALA A 313 -10.19 -3.06 -7.26
C ALA A 313 -10.77 -1.79 -6.62
N ARG A 314 -11.42 -0.93 -7.42
CA ARG A 314 -12.11 0.28 -6.92
C ARG A 314 -13.19 -0.06 -5.88
N GLU A 315 -13.97 -1.11 -6.13
CA GLU A 315 -15.01 -1.58 -5.22
C GLU A 315 -14.46 -2.32 -3.99
N SER A 316 -13.23 -2.84 -4.08
CA SER A 316 -12.57 -3.65 -3.05
C SER A 316 -11.61 -2.86 -2.15
N GLY A 317 -11.77 -1.54 -2.07
CA GLY A 317 -10.97 -0.69 -1.16
C GLY A 317 -9.51 -0.48 -1.58
N PHE A 318 -9.21 -0.57 -2.88
CA PHE A 318 -7.94 -0.05 -3.40
C PHE A 318 -7.99 1.48 -3.42
N ILE A 319 -6.93 2.11 -2.89
CA ILE A 319 -6.85 3.57 -2.79
C ILE A 319 -6.56 4.24 -4.14
N ALA A 320 -6.01 3.48 -5.09
CA ALA A 320 -5.68 3.97 -6.41
C ALA A 320 -5.66 2.84 -7.45
N THR A 321 -6.05 3.16 -8.67
CA THR A 321 -5.92 2.28 -9.83
C THR A 321 -5.43 3.09 -11.02
N PHE A 322 -4.23 2.80 -11.54
CA PHE A 322 -3.71 3.52 -12.69
C PHE A 322 -3.47 2.63 -13.91
N TRP A 323 -3.75 3.21 -15.06
CA TRP A 323 -3.55 2.65 -16.38
C TRP A 323 -2.36 3.31 -17.06
N ILE A 324 -1.43 2.50 -17.52
CA ILE A 324 -0.15 2.91 -18.11
C ILE A 324 -0.06 2.29 -19.50
N ASN A 325 0.10 3.12 -20.53
CA ASN A 325 0.35 2.64 -21.88
C ASN A 325 1.83 2.20 -22.02
N ALA A 326 2.05 0.90 -21.97
CA ALA A 326 3.36 0.26 -22.00
C ALA A 326 3.84 -0.11 -23.43
N SER A 327 3.29 0.53 -24.47
CA SER A 327 3.71 0.30 -25.86
C SER A 327 5.16 0.73 -26.13
N SER A 328 5.67 1.72 -25.40
CA SER A 328 7.04 2.23 -25.47
C SER A 328 7.43 2.99 -24.18
N PRO A 329 8.72 3.27 -23.93
CA PRO A 329 9.14 4.13 -22.81
C PRO A 329 8.52 5.53 -22.81
N VAL A 330 8.35 6.13 -24.00
CA VAL A 330 7.74 7.47 -24.16
C VAL A 330 6.28 7.47 -23.71
N THR A 331 5.51 6.45 -24.11
CA THR A 331 4.09 6.35 -23.70
C THR A 331 3.95 6.03 -22.22
N VAL A 332 4.92 5.33 -21.62
CA VAL A 332 5.00 5.17 -20.16
C VAL A 332 5.24 6.52 -19.49
N ALA A 333 6.25 7.28 -19.92
CA ALA A 333 6.54 8.61 -19.36
C ALA A 333 5.32 9.56 -19.44
N GLN A 334 4.62 9.58 -20.58
CA GLN A 334 3.37 10.33 -20.75
C GLN A 334 2.28 9.87 -19.75
N SER A 335 2.15 8.56 -19.51
CA SER A 335 1.21 8.02 -18.53
C SER A 335 1.56 8.47 -17.11
N TYR A 336 2.85 8.44 -16.74
CA TYR A 336 3.34 8.92 -15.44
C TYR A 336 3.15 10.42 -15.26
N ARG A 337 3.26 11.21 -16.33
CA ARG A 337 2.95 12.65 -16.30
C ARG A 337 1.47 12.93 -16.05
N SER A 338 0.58 12.09 -16.59
CA SER A 338 -0.85 12.16 -16.27
C SER A 338 -1.11 11.74 -14.82
N MET A 339 -0.44 10.68 -14.35
CA MET A 339 -0.54 10.23 -12.95
C MET A 339 -0.02 11.28 -11.97
N SER A 340 1.08 11.98 -12.27
CA SER A 340 1.66 12.98 -11.37
C SER A 340 0.70 14.14 -11.09
N ARG A 341 -0.07 14.58 -12.11
CA ARG A 341 -1.12 15.59 -11.96
C ARG A 341 -2.25 15.16 -11.03
N ILE A 342 -2.55 13.87 -10.98
CA ILE A 342 -3.56 13.27 -10.11
C ILE A 342 -3.03 13.10 -8.68
N ILE A 343 -1.80 12.57 -8.56
CA ILE A 343 -1.18 12.22 -7.27
C ILE A 343 -0.64 13.45 -6.52
N SER A 344 -0.22 14.47 -7.25
CA SER A 344 0.36 15.69 -6.68
C SER A 344 -0.15 16.92 -7.43
N PRO A 345 -1.46 17.23 -7.28
CA PRO A 345 -2.05 18.39 -7.94
C PRO A 345 -1.32 19.67 -7.48
N GLY A 346 -0.95 20.52 -8.44
CA GLY A 346 -0.25 21.79 -8.19
C GLY A 346 1.28 21.72 -8.23
N ILE A 347 1.88 20.53 -8.36
CA ILE A 347 3.32 20.39 -8.66
C ILE A 347 3.47 20.33 -10.18
N ASP A 348 4.08 21.37 -10.76
CA ASP A 348 4.46 21.34 -12.17
C ASP A 348 5.74 20.52 -12.32
N VAL A 349 5.62 19.38 -12.98
CA VAL A 349 6.76 18.58 -13.41
C VAL A 349 7.13 19.06 -14.79
N GLY A 350 8.37 19.53 -14.95
CA GLY A 350 8.87 20.17 -16.16
C GLY A 350 8.83 19.22 -17.37
N ASN A 351 9.48 19.58 -18.48
CA ASN A 351 9.47 18.72 -19.67
C ASN A 351 10.35 17.46 -19.56
N ASP A 352 11.01 17.24 -18.43
CA ASP A 352 11.79 16.02 -18.18
C ASP A 352 10.88 14.83 -17.84
N GLU A 353 10.95 13.79 -18.68
CA GLU A 353 10.23 12.53 -18.50
C GLU A 353 10.61 11.80 -17.19
N GLY A 354 11.85 11.97 -16.72
CA GLY A 354 12.37 11.36 -15.51
C GLY A 354 11.77 11.93 -14.22
N GLU A 355 11.48 13.23 -14.19
CA GLU A 355 10.96 13.91 -13.00
C GLU A 355 9.55 13.41 -12.65
N ALA A 356 8.66 13.28 -13.64
CA ALA A 356 7.30 12.79 -13.44
C ALA A 356 7.30 11.36 -12.88
N ILE A 357 8.18 10.50 -13.41
CA ILE A 357 8.31 9.13 -12.92
C ILE A 357 8.81 9.11 -11.48
N SER A 358 9.89 9.86 -11.18
CA SER A 358 10.45 9.94 -9.82
C SER A 358 9.45 10.48 -8.82
N LEU A 359 8.71 11.54 -9.17
CA LEU A 359 7.70 12.14 -8.30
C LEU A 359 6.61 11.13 -7.94
N VAL A 360 6.00 10.49 -8.94
CA VAL A 360 4.97 9.46 -8.73
C VAL A 360 5.52 8.33 -7.86
N GLN A 361 6.72 7.84 -8.14
CA GLN A 361 7.33 6.76 -7.36
C GLN A 361 7.60 7.15 -5.90
N ILE A 362 8.10 8.37 -5.66
CA ILE A 362 8.34 8.89 -4.30
C ILE A 362 7.03 9.02 -3.53
N GLN A 363 5.96 9.51 -4.15
CA GLN A 363 4.68 9.67 -3.48
C GLN A 363 4.01 8.34 -3.21
N MET A 364 3.95 7.44 -4.19
CA MET A 364 3.35 6.12 -4.03
C MET A 364 4.12 5.25 -3.03
N LYS A 365 5.44 5.43 -2.86
CA LYS A 365 6.21 4.75 -1.80
C LYS A 365 5.78 5.14 -0.38
N LYS A 366 5.13 6.29 -0.19
CA LYS A 366 4.59 6.73 1.11
C LYS A 366 3.21 6.15 1.40
N TRP A 367 2.54 5.60 0.39
CA TRP A 367 1.19 5.07 0.54
C TRP A 367 1.21 3.77 1.31
N THR A 368 0.27 3.65 2.24
CA THR A 368 0.07 2.45 3.08
C THR A 368 -1.13 1.61 2.62
N GLY A 369 -1.92 2.10 1.66
CA GLY A 369 -3.07 1.42 1.08
C GLY A 369 -2.75 0.62 -0.19
N ARG A 370 -3.64 -0.31 -0.55
CA ARG A 370 -3.50 -1.15 -1.76
C ARG A 370 -3.73 -0.32 -3.02
N TRP A 371 -2.87 -0.50 -4.01
CA TRP A 371 -3.01 0.13 -5.33
C TRP A 371 -2.85 -0.90 -6.43
N LEU A 372 -3.45 -0.62 -7.59
CA LEU A 372 -3.38 -1.46 -8.78
C LEU A 372 -2.76 -0.66 -9.93
N LEU A 373 -1.75 -1.21 -10.60
CA LEU A 373 -1.21 -0.68 -11.84
C LEU A 373 -1.48 -1.64 -13.00
N VAL A 374 -1.99 -1.12 -14.11
CA VAL A 374 -2.15 -1.85 -15.36
C VAL A 374 -1.19 -1.29 -16.40
N PHE A 375 -0.21 -2.09 -16.79
CA PHE A 375 0.68 -1.82 -17.92
C PHE A 375 0.09 -2.49 -19.17
N ASP A 376 -0.68 -1.72 -19.94
CA ASP A 376 -1.37 -2.20 -21.13
C ASP A 376 -0.48 -2.11 -22.37
N ASN A 377 -0.57 -3.10 -23.27
CA ASN A 377 0.16 -3.19 -24.53
C ASN A 377 1.69 -3.32 -24.41
N TYR A 378 2.18 -4.02 -23.38
CA TYR A 378 3.60 -4.37 -23.24
C TYR A 378 4.04 -5.42 -24.28
N ASN A 379 4.05 -5.04 -25.55
CA ASN A 379 4.22 -5.95 -26.69
C ASN A 379 5.65 -6.02 -27.24
N ASN A 380 6.50 -5.06 -26.89
CA ASN A 380 7.90 -4.98 -27.36
C ASN A 380 8.85 -4.85 -26.17
N PRO A 381 9.22 -5.95 -25.49
CA PRO A 381 10.16 -5.91 -24.38
C PRO A 381 11.51 -5.26 -24.72
N ASN A 382 11.96 -5.38 -25.97
CA ASN A 382 13.24 -4.84 -26.43
C ASN A 382 13.29 -3.31 -26.44
N SER A 383 12.15 -2.60 -26.50
CA SER A 383 12.16 -1.14 -26.40
C SER A 383 12.49 -0.62 -24.99
N PHE A 384 12.56 -1.50 -23.98
CA PHE A 384 12.80 -1.16 -22.57
C PHE A 384 14.21 -1.57 -22.08
N GLN A 385 15.18 -1.67 -22.98
CA GLN A 385 16.55 -2.05 -22.63
C GLN A 385 17.27 -1.02 -21.74
N GLN A 386 17.06 0.28 -21.99
CA GLN A 386 17.72 1.35 -21.22
C GLN A 386 17.19 1.46 -19.79
N ARG A 387 15.89 1.23 -19.61
CA ARG A 387 15.23 1.17 -18.30
C ARG A 387 14.26 0.00 -18.30
N PRO A 388 14.58 -1.10 -17.61
CA PRO A 388 13.69 -2.25 -17.48
C PRO A 388 12.29 -1.85 -17.01
N ILE A 389 11.25 -2.52 -17.54
CA ILE A 389 9.85 -2.19 -17.22
C ILE A 389 9.54 -2.27 -15.70
N ARG A 390 10.25 -3.13 -14.97
CA ARG A 390 10.13 -3.27 -13.50
C ARG A 390 10.55 -2.01 -12.74
N ASP A 391 11.47 -1.23 -13.29
CA ASP A 391 12.00 -0.01 -12.65
C ASP A 391 11.00 1.15 -12.70
N TYR A 392 9.89 0.99 -13.42
CA TYR A 392 8.77 1.93 -13.39
C TYR A 392 7.83 1.63 -12.21
N ILE A 393 7.79 0.39 -11.69
CA ILE A 393 6.88 -0.03 -10.62
C ILE A 393 7.28 0.66 -9.29
N PRO A 394 6.36 1.37 -8.61
CA PRO A 394 6.66 2.10 -7.38
C PRO A 394 6.64 1.20 -6.13
N GLY A 395 7.78 1.07 -5.45
CA GLY A 395 7.84 0.53 -4.08
C GLY A 395 7.44 -0.95 -3.95
N GLN A 396 6.97 -1.33 -2.76
CA GLN A 396 6.49 -2.68 -2.42
C GLN A 396 5.03 -2.60 -1.99
N GLY A 397 4.23 -3.65 -2.26
CA GLY A 397 2.88 -3.78 -1.66
C GLY A 397 1.67 -3.45 -2.55
N GLY A 398 1.85 -3.32 -3.87
CA GLY A 398 0.75 -3.19 -4.82
C GLY A 398 0.58 -4.37 -5.78
N HIS A 399 -0.52 -4.32 -6.53
CA HIS A 399 -0.89 -5.29 -7.56
C HIS A 399 -0.53 -4.73 -8.93
N VAL A 400 0.06 -5.55 -9.80
CA VAL A 400 0.47 -5.13 -11.15
C VAL A 400 -0.03 -6.12 -12.19
N ILE A 401 -0.77 -5.61 -13.18
CA ILE A 401 -1.23 -6.37 -14.34
C ILE A 401 -0.44 -5.91 -15.57
N PHE A 402 0.09 -6.84 -16.34
CA PHE A 402 0.61 -6.59 -17.69
C PHE A 402 -0.34 -7.19 -18.72
N THR A 403 -0.65 -6.46 -19.80
CA THR A 403 -1.25 -7.07 -20.99
C THR A 403 -0.21 -7.17 -22.10
N SER A 404 -0.05 -8.36 -22.69
CA SER A 404 0.97 -8.58 -23.72
C SER A 404 0.58 -9.65 -24.74
N ARG A 405 1.11 -9.50 -25.96
CA ARG A 405 1.13 -10.54 -27.00
C ARG A 405 2.48 -11.26 -27.09
N HIS A 406 3.50 -10.79 -26.39
CA HIS A 406 4.88 -11.25 -26.53
C HIS A 406 5.17 -12.38 -25.55
N LYS A 407 5.64 -13.54 -26.01
CA LYS A 407 5.88 -14.73 -25.17
C LYS A 407 6.83 -14.47 -24.00
N ASP A 408 7.89 -13.68 -24.22
CA ASP A 408 8.88 -13.35 -23.19
C ASP A 408 8.35 -12.51 -22.01
N SER A 409 7.18 -11.89 -22.15
CA SER A 409 6.54 -11.16 -21.03
C SER A 409 6.20 -12.06 -19.85
N SER A 410 6.08 -13.37 -20.06
CA SER A 410 5.82 -14.38 -19.01
C SER A 410 6.84 -14.37 -17.86
N ARG A 411 8.06 -13.87 -18.11
CA ARG A 411 9.12 -13.75 -17.10
C ARG A 411 8.86 -12.68 -16.04
N LEU A 412 7.83 -11.84 -16.23
CA LEU A 412 7.51 -10.75 -15.32
C LEU A 412 6.82 -11.22 -14.03
N GLY A 413 5.97 -12.25 -14.11
CA GLY A 413 5.19 -12.74 -12.97
C GLY A 413 4.30 -13.95 -13.34
N LEU A 414 3.22 -14.15 -12.59
CA LEU A 414 2.24 -15.20 -12.88
C LEU A 414 1.68 -14.98 -14.30
N THR A 415 1.66 -15.99 -15.16
CA THR A 415 1.15 -15.84 -16.54
C THR A 415 -0.22 -16.47 -16.66
N MET A 416 -1.16 -15.74 -17.27
CA MET A 416 -2.49 -16.20 -17.62
C MET A 416 -2.65 -16.12 -19.14
N ASP A 417 -2.81 -17.27 -19.79
CA ASP A 417 -3.03 -17.36 -21.23
C ASP A 417 -4.52 -17.16 -21.56
N LEU A 418 -4.82 -16.11 -22.33
CA LEU A 418 -6.16 -15.69 -22.73
C LEU A 418 -6.43 -15.99 -24.21
N SER A 419 -6.03 -17.16 -24.70
CA SER A 419 -6.07 -17.52 -26.11
C SER A 419 -7.47 -17.69 -26.73
N ARG A 420 -8.43 -18.30 -26.03
CA ARG A 420 -9.75 -18.66 -26.59
C ARG A 420 -10.88 -18.41 -25.60
N MET A 421 -12.07 -18.11 -26.11
CA MET A 421 -13.30 -18.24 -25.32
C MET A 421 -13.72 -19.71 -25.30
N THR A 422 -14.40 -20.12 -24.24
CA THR A 422 -15.15 -21.38 -24.28
C THR A 422 -16.27 -21.28 -25.31
N GLU A 423 -16.77 -22.41 -25.78
CA GLU A 423 -17.92 -22.44 -26.70
C GLU A 423 -19.13 -21.70 -26.11
N ASP A 424 -19.42 -21.94 -24.84
CA ASP A 424 -20.55 -21.35 -24.12
C ASP A 424 -20.43 -19.82 -23.98
N GLU A 425 -19.22 -19.31 -23.72
CA GLU A 425 -18.94 -17.88 -23.70
C GLU A 425 -19.06 -17.26 -25.09
N GLY A 426 -18.53 -17.93 -26.13
CA GLY A 426 -18.60 -17.45 -27.50
C GLY A 426 -20.03 -17.41 -28.03
N ILE A 427 -20.85 -18.43 -27.72
CA ILE A 427 -22.26 -18.47 -28.08
C ILE A 427 -23.01 -17.34 -27.37
N ARG A 428 -22.78 -17.12 -26.07
CA ARG A 428 -23.38 -16.01 -25.32
C ARG A 428 -23.01 -14.65 -25.93
N LEU A 429 -21.76 -14.46 -26.33
CA LEU A 429 -21.30 -13.23 -26.97
C LEU A 429 -21.99 -13.00 -28.32
N LEU A 430 -22.10 -14.05 -29.15
CA LEU A 430 -22.75 -13.96 -30.46
C LEU A 430 -24.25 -13.72 -30.35
N LEU A 431 -24.95 -14.52 -29.53
CA LEU A 431 -26.40 -14.48 -29.39
C LEU A 431 -26.91 -13.21 -28.71
N HIS A 432 -26.03 -12.46 -28.06
CA HIS A 432 -26.37 -11.13 -27.58
C HIS A 432 -26.92 -10.23 -28.71
N PHE A 433 -26.28 -10.25 -29.88
CA PHE A 433 -26.69 -9.44 -31.04
C PHE A 433 -27.95 -9.97 -31.74
N ILE A 434 -28.33 -11.23 -31.49
CA ILE A 434 -29.32 -11.95 -32.30
C ILE A 434 -30.19 -12.84 -31.38
N PRO A 435 -30.91 -12.23 -30.41
CA PRO A 435 -31.68 -12.97 -29.42
C PRO A 435 -32.75 -13.84 -30.10
N GLY A 436 -32.85 -15.11 -29.69
CA GLY A 436 -33.81 -16.08 -30.22
C GLY A 436 -33.26 -17.05 -31.28
N SER A 437 -32.01 -16.88 -31.72
CA SER A 437 -31.35 -17.87 -32.60
C SER A 437 -30.97 -19.15 -31.82
N LYS A 438 -30.90 -20.30 -32.51
CA LYS A 438 -30.60 -21.59 -31.88
C LYS A 438 -29.12 -21.70 -31.50
N ASN A 439 -28.83 -22.21 -30.30
CA ASN A 439 -27.46 -22.45 -29.83
C ASN A 439 -26.65 -23.34 -30.80
N SER A 440 -27.29 -24.32 -31.44
CA SER A 440 -26.61 -25.21 -32.42
C SER A 440 -26.09 -24.48 -33.64
N GLU A 441 -26.80 -23.45 -34.12
CA GLU A 441 -26.38 -22.64 -35.27
C GLU A 441 -25.32 -21.61 -34.85
N ALA A 442 -25.43 -21.08 -33.63
CA ALA A 442 -24.44 -20.16 -33.07
C ALA A 442 -23.10 -20.87 -32.80
N SER A 443 -23.14 -22.13 -32.36
CA SER A 443 -21.96 -22.99 -32.18
C SER A 443 -21.14 -23.10 -33.47
N GLU A 444 -21.77 -23.34 -34.62
CA GLU A 444 -21.07 -23.43 -35.91
C GLU A 444 -20.31 -22.12 -36.23
N VAL A 445 -20.96 -20.97 -36.01
CA VAL A 445 -20.36 -19.65 -36.26
C VAL A 445 -19.18 -19.39 -35.31
N VAL A 446 -19.35 -19.66 -34.02
CA VAL A 446 -18.30 -19.45 -33.02
C VAL A 446 -17.08 -20.34 -33.29
N ALA A 447 -17.30 -21.59 -33.68
CA ALA A 447 -16.23 -22.51 -34.09
C ALA A 447 -15.51 -22.03 -35.35
N LEU A 448 -16.26 -21.55 -36.36
CA LEU A 448 -15.72 -21.01 -37.61
C LEU A 448 -14.81 -19.78 -37.38
N LEU A 449 -15.11 -18.98 -36.36
CA LEU A 449 -14.36 -17.80 -35.96
C LEU A 449 -13.20 -18.12 -35.00
N GLY A 450 -12.96 -19.41 -34.73
CA GLY A 450 -11.84 -19.87 -33.91
C GLY A 450 -11.94 -19.49 -32.44
N TYR A 451 -13.16 -19.26 -31.93
CA TYR A 451 -13.42 -18.87 -30.54
C TYR A 451 -12.72 -17.57 -30.10
N LEU A 452 -12.47 -16.65 -31.05
CA LEU A 452 -11.81 -15.38 -30.80
C LEU A 452 -12.83 -14.29 -30.47
N ALA A 453 -12.73 -13.72 -29.28
CA ALA A 453 -13.67 -12.71 -28.78
C ALA A 453 -13.94 -11.58 -29.80
N LEU A 454 -12.89 -10.97 -30.34
CA LEU A 454 -13.03 -9.89 -31.32
C LEU A 454 -13.71 -10.35 -32.62
N ALA A 455 -13.38 -11.53 -33.13
CA ALA A 455 -13.98 -12.05 -34.36
C ALA A 455 -15.48 -12.34 -34.16
N ILE A 456 -15.85 -12.88 -33.00
CA ILE A 456 -17.25 -13.16 -32.64
C ILE A 456 -18.05 -11.87 -32.47
N ASP A 457 -17.50 -10.88 -31.76
CA ASP A 457 -18.14 -9.58 -31.54
C ASP A 457 -18.39 -8.85 -32.87
N GLN A 458 -17.38 -8.80 -33.74
CA GLN A 458 -17.50 -8.22 -35.08
C GLN A 458 -18.50 -8.96 -35.96
N ALA A 459 -18.51 -10.30 -35.92
CA ALA A 459 -19.47 -11.10 -36.66
C ALA A 459 -20.91 -10.86 -36.16
N GLY A 460 -21.13 -10.83 -34.84
CA GLY A 460 -22.44 -10.55 -34.25
C GLY A 460 -22.98 -9.18 -34.66
N ALA A 461 -22.15 -8.14 -34.56
CA ALA A 461 -22.50 -6.80 -35.00
C ALA A 461 -22.85 -6.75 -36.51
N TYR A 462 -22.06 -7.44 -37.34
CA TYR A 462 -22.32 -7.54 -38.78
C TYR A 462 -23.65 -8.24 -39.07
N ILE A 463 -23.90 -9.39 -38.45
CA ILE A 463 -25.13 -10.18 -38.62
C ILE A 463 -26.36 -9.33 -38.24
N HIS A 464 -26.31 -8.65 -37.09
CA HIS A 464 -27.38 -7.79 -36.62
C HIS A 464 -27.63 -6.61 -37.56
N SER A 465 -26.57 -5.87 -37.93
CA SER A 465 -26.70 -4.69 -38.80
C SER A 465 -27.24 -5.00 -40.20
N ARG A 466 -27.00 -6.22 -40.70
CA ARG A 466 -27.43 -6.68 -42.03
C ARG A 466 -28.67 -7.58 -41.99
N LEU A 467 -29.26 -7.81 -40.81
CA LEU A 467 -30.43 -8.68 -40.61
C LEU A 467 -30.24 -10.08 -41.22
N LEU A 468 -29.03 -10.64 -41.11
CA LEU A 468 -28.69 -11.95 -41.67
C LEU A 468 -29.11 -13.08 -40.74
N SER A 469 -29.45 -14.23 -41.30
CA SER A 469 -29.44 -15.48 -40.53
C SER A 469 -28.01 -15.95 -40.27
N LEU A 470 -27.82 -16.77 -39.23
CA LEU A 470 -26.53 -17.40 -38.93
C LEU A 470 -26.01 -18.22 -40.13
N SER A 471 -26.89 -18.93 -40.82
CA SER A 471 -26.55 -19.71 -42.02
C SER A 471 -26.11 -18.86 -43.22
N GLN A 472 -26.72 -17.69 -43.42
CA GLN A 472 -26.30 -16.72 -44.44
C GLN A 472 -24.91 -16.18 -44.13
N PHE A 473 -24.63 -15.86 -42.86
CA PHE A 473 -23.30 -15.42 -42.43
C PHE A 473 -22.23 -16.48 -42.70
N VAL A 474 -22.47 -17.74 -42.30
CA VAL A 474 -21.53 -18.85 -42.56
C VAL A 474 -21.18 -18.96 -44.05
N SER A 475 -22.19 -18.84 -44.91
CA SER A 475 -22.02 -18.91 -46.37
C SER A 475 -21.19 -17.75 -46.90
N HIS A 476 -21.47 -16.51 -46.45
CA HIS A 476 -20.72 -15.32 -46.82
C HIS A 476 -19.26 -15.39 -46.36
N TYR A 477 -19.04 -15.78 -45.10
CA TYR A 477 -17.73 -15.90 -44.50
C TYR A 477 -16.87 -16.93 -45.24
N LYS A 478 -17.40 -18.14 -45.50
CA LYS A 478 -16.67 -19.19 -46.24
C LYS A 478 -16.29 -18.72 -47.64
N LYS A 479 -17.20 -18.04 -48.35
CA LYS A 479 -16.93 -17.50 -49.70
C LYS A 479 -15.87 -16.40 -49.69
N ARG A 480 -15.89 -15.50 -48.70
CA ARG A 480 -14.90 -14.41 -48.61
C ARG A 480 -13.55 -14.92 -48.13
N LYS A 481 -13.51 -15.85 -47.18
CA LYS A 481 -12.29 -16.52 -46.72
C LYS A 481 -11.51 -17.14 -47.88
N MET A 482 -12.21 -17.81 -48.81
CA MET A 482 -11.59 -18.36 -50.02
C MET A 482 -10.95 -17.28 -50.89
N ARG A 483 -11.62 -16.14 -51.11
CA ARG A 483 -11.03 -15.03 -51.88
C ARG A 483 -9.85 -14.37 -51.17
N VAL A 484 -9.95 -14.17 -49.86
CA VAL A 484 -8.83 -13.61 -49.08
C VAL A 484 -7.63 -14.54 -49.18
N LEU A 485 -7.84 -15.86 -49.10
CA LEU A 485 -6.77 -16.85 -49.33
C LEU A 485 -6.19 -16.82 -50.75
N GLU A 486 -6.96 -16.41 -51.75
CA GLU A 486 -6.51 -16.24 -53.15
C GLU A 486 -5.78 -14.90 -53.40
N GLU A 487 -6.03 -13.87 -52.58
CA GLU A 487 -5.52 -12.49 -52.74
C GLU A 487 -4.27 -12.19 -51.89
N ILE A 488 -3.82 -13.08 -51.00
CA ILE A 488 -2.63 -12.87 -50.15
C ILE A 488 -1.34 -12.90 -51.00
N PRO A 489 -0.49 -11.85 -50.99
CA PRO A 489 0.78 -11.82 -51.73
C PRO A 489 1.82 -12.84 -51.22
N ASP A 490 2.68 -13.34 -52.12
CA ASP A 490 3.78 -14.29 -51.86
C ASP A 490 4.78 -13.87 -50.76
N GLU A 491 4.77 -12.60 -50.33
CA GLU A 491 5.63 -12.07 -49.25
C GLU A 491 5.21 -12.52 -47.83
N TRP A 492 4.04 -13.15 -47.66
CA TRP A 492 3.66 -13.82 -46.42
C TRP A 492 4.25 -15.24 -46.38
N GLU A 493 5.58 -15.33 -46.31
CA GLU A 493 6.32 -16.60 -46.37
C GLU A 493 5.75 -17.67 -45.44
N TYR A 494 5.52 -18.83 -46.06
CA TYR A 494 5.07 -20.11 -45.52
C TYR A 494 5.62 -20.43 -44.12
N HIS A 495 4.72 -20.52 -43.14
CA HIS A 495 4.72 -21.68 -42.25
C HIS A 495 3.28 -22.05 -41.86
N ASP A 496 2.87 -23.17 -42.47
CA ASP A 496 1.77 -24.06 -42.10
C ASP A 496 0.35 -23.46 -42.03
N LEU A 497 -0.47 -23.75 -43.05
CA LEU A 497 -1.93 -23.58 -42.98
C LEU A 497 -2.56 -24.44 -41.86
N GLN A 498 -1.79 -25.32 -41.22
CA GLN A 498 -2.16 -26.04 -40.00
C GLN A 498 -1.69 -25.34 -38.71
N ASP A 499 -0.88 -24.28 -38.76
CA ASP A 499 -0.51 -23.50 -37.57
C ASP A 499 -1.77 -22.85 -37.00
N PRO A 500 -2.19 -23.24 -35.78
CA PRO A 500 -3.35 -22.66 -35.15
C PRO A 500 -3.24 -21.15 -34.97
N ASP A 501 -2.03 -20.57 -34.82
CA ASP A 501 -1.86 -19.12 -34.67
C ASP A 501 -2.01 -18.37 -36.01
N HIS A 502 -1.54 -18.94 -37.12
CA HIS A 502 -1.76 -18.41 -38.47
C HIS A 502 -3.25 -18.40 -38.84
N MET A 503 -3.94 -19.54 -38.65
CA MET A 503 -5.37 -19.67 -38.91
C MET A 503 -6.21 -18.68 -38.10
N ARG A 504 -5.76 -18.33 -36.90
CA ARG A 504 -6.40 -17.34 -36.04
C ARG A 504 -6.24 -15.90 -36.57
N ARG A 505 -5.06 -15.51 -37.05
CA ARG A 505 -4.84 -14.18 -37.67
C ARG A 505 -5.72 -14.02 -38.91
N LEU A 506 -5.80 -15.08 -39.72
CA LEU A 506 -6.66 -15.13 -40.88
C LEU A 506 -8.13 -14.96 -40.52
N SER A 507 -8.62 -15.61 -39.44
CA SER A 507 -10.02 -15.43 -39.02
C SER A 507 -10.33 -13.99 -38.60
N VAL A 508 -9.47 -13.34 -37.82
CA VAL A 508 -9.67 -11.92 -37.45
C VAL A 508 -9.64 -11.02 -38.68
N PHE A 509 -8.67 -11.22 -39.57
CA PHE A 509 -8.53 -10.45 -40.80
C PHE A 509 -9.73 -10.63 -41.73
N THR A 510 -10.18 -11.88 -41.94
CA THR A 510 -11.34 -12.19 -42.80
C THR A 510 -12.61 -11.56 -42.25
N THR A 511 -12.83 -11.60 -40.93
CA THR A 511 -13.98 -10.92 -40.31
C THR A 511 -13.88 -9.41 -40.48
N TRP A 512 -12.69 -8.83 -40.27
CA TRP A 512 -12.47 -7.40 -40.42
C TRP A 512 -12.71 -6.91 -41.87
N ASP A 513 -12.22 -7.64 -42.86
CA ASP A 513 -12.43 -7.36 -44.29
C ASP A 513 -13.93 -7.47 -44.69
N ILE A 514 -14.66 -8.44 -44.13
CA ILE A 514 -16.13 -8.54 -44.30
C ILE A 514 -16.87 -7.33 -43.70
N VAL A 515 -16.35 -6.77 -42.60
CA VAL A 515 -16.92 -5.60 -41.91
C VAL A 515 -16.57 -4.29 -42.64
N GLU A 516 -15.34 -4.11 -43.11
CA GLU A 516 -14.89 -2.87 -43.79
C GLU A 516 -15.49 -2.68 -45.18
N LEU A 517 -15.60 -3.74 -45.99
CA LEU A 517 -16.20 -3.68 -47.33
C LEU A 517 -17.66 -3.19 -47.34
N VAL A 518 -18.29 -3.13 -46.16
CA VAL A 518 -19.68 -2.71 -45.96
C VAL A 518 -19.81 -1.25 -45.53
N LEU A 519 -18.75 -0.64 -44.97
CA LEU A 519 -18.73 0.80 -44.64
C LEU A 519 -18.35 1.67 -45.84
N ALA A 520 -17.87 1.06 -46.93
CA ALA A 520 -17.50 1.72 -48.17
C ALA A 520 -18.62 1.80 -49.22
N TYR A 521 -19.85 1.36 -48.90
CA TYR A 521 -21.02 1.40 -49.80
C TYR A 521 -22.25 2.06 -49.17
#